data_AF-A0A660T1U7-F1
#
_entry.id   AF-A0A660T1U7-F1
#
_cell.length_a   1.000
_cell.length_b   1.000
_cell.length_c   1.000
_cell.angle_alpha   90.00
_cell.angle_beta   90.00
_cell.angle_gamma   90.00
#
_symmetry.space_group_name_H-M   'P 1'
#
loop_
_entity.id
_entity.type
_entity.pdbx_description
1 polymer ?
#
loop_
_entity_poly.entity_id
_entity_poly.type
_entity_poly.pdbx_seq_one_letter_code
_entity_poly.pdbx_strand_id
1 'polypeptide(L)'
;MVEKMNKIHLLMAAADGSKVLAELQNIGVVHVETSAVRDNSGVMELESRISSLKRTSAELKKFAPEEESSVHKPEVHDIESIQRITGEISSEIALLSADNDRYCKDLAVLKPWGRFKRSELSLLEKEGVLITFHVLNPKAYIAADFGNRHIEVIKEGKSGIYFVEIRRNNVEVAAEPPLYPEERLPV
;
A
#
# COMPACT_ATOMS: atom_id res chain seq x y z
N MET A 1 26.46 41.81 -9.02
CA MET A 1 26.60 42.52 -10.31
C MET A 1 26.05 41.59 -11.37
N VAL A 2 25.06 42.01 -12.16
CA VAL A 2 24.54 41.19 -13.27
C VAL A 2 25.36 41.55 -14.51
N GLU A 3 26.08 40.58 -15.07
CA GLU A 3 26.87 40.76 -16.28
C GLU A 3 25.97 41.01 -17.49
N LYS A 4 26.38 41.89 -18.42
CA LYS A 4 25.63 42.14 -19.65
C LYS A 4 25.79 40.94 -20.60
N MET A 5 24.70 40.19 -20.81
CA MET A 5 24.70 39.03 -21.71
C MET A 5 24.52 39.46 -23.18
N ASN A 6 25.25 38.80 -24.09
CA ASN A 6 25.13 39.02 -25.53
C ASN A 6 24.22 37.95 -26.15
N LYS A 7 23.25 38.37 -26.95
CA LYS A 7 22.41 37.46 -27.73
C LYS A 7 23.13 37.10 -29.03
N ILE A 8 23.27 35.80 -29.31
CA ILE A 8 23.93 35.27 -30.51
C ILE A 8 22.89 34.53 -31.33
N HIS A 9 22.88 34.75 -32.65
CA HIS A 9 22.07 34.00 -33.60
C HIS A 9 22.99 33.09 -34.42
N LEU A 10 22.76 31.77 -34.36
CA LEU A 10 23.51 30.77 -35.09
C LEU A 10 22.69 30.30 -36.30
N LEU A 11 23.24 30.47 -37.50
CA LEU A 11 22.73 29.86 -38.72
C LEU A 11 23.57 28.62 -39.00
N MET A 12 22.94 27.44 -39.04
CA MET A 12 23.64 26.17 -39.18
C MET A 12 22.95 25.30 -40.22
N ALA A 13 23.73 24.50 -40.94
CA ALA A 13 23.17 23.43 -41.76
C ALA A 13 22.55 22.36 -40.86
N ALA A 14 21.39 21.82 -41.26
CA ALA A 14 20.67 20.83 -40.47
C ALA A 14 21.50 19.56 -40.18
N ALA A 15 22.43 19.20 -41.09
CA ALA A 15 23.31 18.04 -40.95
C ALA A 15 24.37 18.20 -39.82
N ASP A 16 24.79 19.43 -39.53
CA ASP A 16 25.86 19.70 -38.56
C ASP A 16 25.32 20.12 -37.19
N GLY A 17 24.00 20.28 -37.06
CA GLY A 17 23.37 20.82 -35.85
C GLY A 17 23.70 20.03 -34.59
N SER A 18 23.73 18.69 -34.65
CA SER A 18 24.04 17.84 -33.49
C SER A 18 25.46 18.03 -32.96
N LYS A 19 26.44 18.16 -33.87
CA LYS A 19 27.85 18.36 -33.51
C LYS A 19 28.07 19.74 -32.90
N VAL A 20 27.53 20.78 -33.53
CA VAL A 20 27.68 22.16 -33.02
C VAL A 20 26.98 22.33 -31.67
N LEU A 21 25.81 21.72 -31.47
CA LEU A 21 25.13 21.74 -30.18
C LEU A 21 25.90 20.98 -29.10
N ALA A 22 26.54 19.84 -29.43
CA ALA A 22 27.38 19.11 -28.49
C ALA A 22 28.64 19.90 -28.09
N GLU A 23 29.26 20.62 -29.04
CA GLU A 23 30.38 21.52 -28.74
C GLU A 23 29.93 22.69 -27.85
N LEU A 24 28.80 23.33 -28.14
CA LEU A 24 28.23 24.38 -27.30
C LEU A 24 27.91 23.89 -25.89
N GLN A 25 27.36 22.67 -25.75
CA GLN A 25 27.09 22.04 -24.47
C GLN A 25 28.39 21.81 -23.67
N ASN A 26 29.44 21.33 -24.33
CA ASN A 26 30.74 21.10 -23.69
C ASN A 26 31.41 22.40 -23.21
N ILE A 27 31.23 23.50 -23.94
CA ILE A 27 31.76 24.82 -23.53
C ILE A 27 30.95 25.37 -22.33
N GLY A 28 29.65 25.09 -22.24
CA GLY A 28 28.86 25.30 -21.01
C GLY A 28 28.53 26.75 -20.63
N VAL A 29 28.83 27.72 -21.49
CA VAL A 29 28.64 29.18 -21.23
C VAL A 29 27.45 29.80 -21.95
N VAL A 30 26.65 29.00 -22.67
CA VAL A 30 25.58 29.51 -23.53
C VAL A 30 24.23 28.97 -23.06
N HIS A 31 23.24 29.87 -22.90
CA HIS A 31 21.85 29.48 -22.70
C HIS A 31 21.18 29.29 -24.07
N VAL A 32 20.78 28.05 -24.38
CA VAL A 32 20.17 27.70 -25.67
C VAL A 32 18.64 27.76 -25.53
N GLU A 33 18.02 28.76 -26.14
CA GLU A 33 16.57 28.85 -26.27
C GLU A 33 16.13 28.16 -27.57
N THR A 34 15.30 27.13 -27.47
CA THR A 34 14.70 26.44 -28.61
C THR A 34 13.19 26.62 -28.56
N SER A 35 12.62 27.25 -29.59
CA SER A 35 11.21 27.65 -29.65
C SER A 35 10.23 26.50 -29.96
N ALA A 36 10.72 25.28 -30.20
CA ALA A 36 9.90 24.17 -30.74
C ALA A 36 10.21 22.78 -30.11
N VAL A 37 10.45 22.70 -28.80
CA VAL A 37 10.82 21.43 -28.12
C VAL A 37 9.62 20.58 -27.70
N ARG A 38 8.41 21.16 -27.64
CA ARG A 38 7.28 20.55 -26.92
C ARG A 38 6.72 19.26 -27.51
N ASP A 39 6.97 18.94 -28.78
CA ASP A 39 6.38 17.77 -29.46
C ASP A 39 7.42 16.80 -30.07
N ASN A 40 8.65 16.78 -29.55
CA ASN A 40 9.65 15.82 -30.00
C ASN A 40 9.56 14.50 -29.21
N SER A 41 9.07 13.45 -29.86
CA SER A 41 8.95 12.10 -29.29
C SER A 41 10.24 11.56 -28.65
N GLY A 42 11.41 11.85 -29.23
CA GLY A 42 12.69 11.40 -28.68
C GLY A 42 13.07 12.12 -27.38
N VAL A 43 12.70 13.39 -27.23
CA VAL A 43 12.91 14.14 -25.98
C VAL A 43 11.99 13.58 -24.89
N MET A 44 10.73 13.29 -25.22
CA MET A 44 9.79 12.68 -24.27
C MET A 44 10.24 11.30 -23.79
N GLU A 45 10.80 10.47 -24.69
CA GLU A 45 11.34 9.16 -24.35
C GLU A 45 12.53 9.28 -23.39
N LEU A 46 13.46 10.20 -23.65
CA LEU A 46 14.60 10.46 -22.75
C LEU A 46 14.15 11.01 -21.39
N GLU A 47 13.17 11.91 -21.35
CA GLU A 47 12.60 12.41 -20.10
C GLU A 47 11.94 11.30 -19.29
N SER A 48 11.21 10.40 -19.96
CA SER A 48 10.62 9.20 -19.35
C SER A 48 11.70 8.29 -18.76
N ARG A 49 12.78 8.05 -19.52
CA ARG A 49 13.92 7.24 -19.07
C ARG A 49 14.60 7.85 -17.85
N ILE A 50 14.87 9.16 -17.87
CA ILE A 50 15.47 9.89 -16.73
C ILE A 50 14.57 9.78 -15.50
N SER A 51 13.27 9.95 -15.67
CA SER A 51 12.29 9.86 -14.58
C SER A 51 12.25 8.46 -13.98
N SER A 52 12.27 7.42 -14.82
CA SER A 52 12.35 6.02 -14.41
C SER A 52 13.62 5.74 -13.59
N LEU A 53 14.78 6.17 -14.08
CA LEU A 53 16.06 5.99 -13.37
C LEU A 53 16.11 6.72 -12.02
N LYS A 54 15.54 7.94 -11.96
CA LYS A 54 15.44 8.69 -10.71
C LYS A 54 14.59 7.98 -9.66
N ARG A 55 13.47 7.36 -10.08
CA ARG A 55 12.62 6.57 -9.17
C ARG A 55 13.36 5.35 -8.64
N THR A 56 13.99 4.57 -9.52
CA THR A 56 14.80 3.41 -9.13
C THR A 56 15.91 3.82 -8.15
N SER A 57 16.63 4.91 -8.44
CA SER A 57 17.67 5.43 -7.54
C SER A 57 17.11 5.84 -6.18
N ALA A 58 15.95 6.49 -6.14
CA ALA A 58 15.32 6.89 -4.88
C ALA A 58 14.85 5.69 -4.05
N GLU A 59 14.36 4.62 -4.69
CA GLU A 59 13.99 3.38 -4.00
C GLU A 59 15.22 2.68 -3.42
N LEU A 60 16.27 2.49 -4.22
CA LEU A 60 17.51 1.83 -3.77
C LEU A 60 18.19 2.61 -2.63
N LYS A 61 18.17 3.94 -2.66
CA LYS A 61 18.73 4.78 -1.59
C LYS A 61 18.09 4.55 -0.23
N LYS A 62 16.83 4.12 -0.15
CA LYS A 62 16.18 3.80 1.13
C LYS A 62 16.82 2.62 1.84
N PHE A 63 17.51 1.76 1.09
CA PHE A 63 18.14 0.53 1.57
C PHE A 63 19.67 0.59 1.51
N ALA A 64 20.24 1.73 1.11
CA ALA A 64 21.68 1.91 1.09
C ALA A 64 22.22 2.02 2.53
N PRO A 65 23.32 1.31 2.88
CA PRO A 65 23.96 1.47 4.19
C PRO A 65 24.52 2.89 4.35
N GLU A 66 24.54 3.41 5.59
CA GLU A 66 25.03 4.76 5.92
C GLU A 66 26.55 4.91 5.72
N GLU A 67 27.30 3.80 5.76
CA GLU A 67 28.73 3.78 5.46
C GLU A 67 28.97 3.18 4.07
N GLU A 68 29.79 3.87 3.26
CA GLU A 68 30.32 3.39 1.99
C GLU A 68 31.15 2.12 2.23
N SER A 69 30.45 1.00 2.33
CA SER A 69 31.07 -0.31 2.45
C SER A 69 31.89 -0.55 1.19
N SER A 70 33.19 -0.80 1.39
CA SER A 70 34.19 -1.19 0.39
C SER A 70 33.55 -2.01 -0.73
N VAL A 71 33.39 -1.35 -1.87
CA VAL A 71 32.69 -1.85 -3.06
C VAL A 71 33.38 -3.14 -3.51
N HIS A 72 32.75 -4.28 -3.22
CA HIS A 72 32.99 -5.48 -4.01
C HIS A 72 32.72 -5.11 -5.47
N LYS A 73 33.66 -5.44 -6.37
CA LYS A 73 33.55 -5.16 -7.80
C LYS A 73 32.10 -5.40 -8.24
N PRO A 74 31.37 -4.37 -8.69
CA PRO A 74 29.99 -4.57 -9.08
C PRO A 74 30.02 -5.57 -10.23
N GLU A 75 29.28 -6.68 -10.09
CA GLU A 75 28.83 -7.39 -11.27
C GLU A 75 28.14 -6.33 -12.14
N VAL A 76 28.63 -6.18 -13.38
CA VAL A 76 28.09 -5.19 -14.32
C VAL A 76 26.71 -5.69 -14.73
N HIS A 77 25.72 -5.45 -13.88
CA HIS A 77 24.33 -5.68 -14.21
C HIS A 77 23.87 -4.55 -15.12
N ASP A 78 23.21 -4.96 -16.21
CA ASP A 78 22.59 -4.02 -17.12
C ASP A 78 21.54 -3.17 -16.38
N ILE A 79 21.44 -1.89 -16.76
CA ILE A 79 20.58 -0.90 -16.08
C ILE A 79 19.12 -1.32 -16.16
N GLU A 80 18.67 -1.91 -17.29
CA GLU A 80 17.29 -2.39 -17.41
C GLU A 80 17.02 -3.56 -16.47
N SER A 81 18.00 -4.44 -16.29
CA SER A 81 17.89 -5.56 -15.35
C SER A 81 17.75 -5.06 -13.91
N ILE A 82 18.52 -4.05 -13.51
CA ILE A 82 18.40 -3.43 -12.18
C ILE A 82 17.01 -2.83 -11.99
N GLN A 83 16.51 -2.05 -12.96
CA GLN A 83 15.19 -1.43 -12.86
C GLN A 83 14.05 -2.46 -12.77
N ARG A 84 14.14 -3.55 -13.54
CA ARG A 84 13.17 -4.64 -13.49
C ARG A 84 13.16 -5.31 -12.11
N ILE A 85 14.33 -5.72 -11.61
CA ILE A 85 14.46 -6.39 -10.31
C ILE A 85 13.99 -5.48 -9.18
N THR A 86 14.39 -4.20 -9.19
CA THR A 86 13.93 -3.23 -8.19
C THR A 86 12.41 -3.07 -8.22
N GLY A 87 11.80 -3.03 -9.41
CA GLY A 87 10.34 -2.95 -9.55
C GLY A 87 9.61 -4.20 -9.06
N GLU A 88 10.14 -5.40 -9.33
CA GLU A 88 9.57 -6.65 -8.84
C GLU A 88 9.60 -6.72 -7.31
N ILE A 89 10.76 -6.42 -6.71
CA ILE A 89 10.93 -6.42 -5.26
C ILE A 89 10.08 -5.34 -4.59
N SER A 90 10.02 -4.12 -5.15
CA SER A 90 9.20 -3.05 -4.57
C SER A 90 7.71 -3.36 -4.64
N SER A 91 7.26 -4.01 -5.71
CA SER A 91 5.89 -4.53 -5.81
C SER A 91 5.62 -5.62 -4.77
N GLU A 92 6.54 -6.55 -4.56
CA GLU A 92 6.39 -7.61 -3.56
C GLU A 92 6.34 -7.04 -2.15
N ILE A 93 7.21 -6.07 -1.83
CA ILE A 93 7.18 -5.34 -0.55
C ILE A 93 5.82 -4.67 -0.33
N ALA A 94 5.26 -4.03 -1.37
CA ALA A 94 3.96 -3.37 -1.27
C ALA A 94 2.82 -4.38 -1.00
N LEU A 95 2.83 -5.53 -1.66
CA LEU A 95 1.86 -6.60 -1.44
C LEU A 95 1.96 -7.16 -0.01
N LEU A 96 3.17 -7.50 0.44
CA LEU A 96 3.40 -8.03 1.78
C LEU A 96 3.05 -7.01 2.87
N SER A 97 3.30 -5.73 2.64
CA SER A 97 2.89 -4.67 3.56
C SER A 97 1.36 -4.58 3.66
N ALA A 98 0.66 -4.66 2.53
CA ALA A 98 -0.80 -4.64 2.51
C ALA A 98 -1.41 -5.86 3.21
N ASP A 99 -0.82 -7.04 3.00
CA ASP A 99 -1.21 -8.27 3.70
C ASP A 99 -0.97 -8.16 5.21
N ASN A 100 0.17 -7.59 5.62
CA ASN A 100 0.47 -7.36 7.03
C ASN A 100 -0.54 -6.40 7.69
N ASP A 101 -0.86 -5.30 7.02
CA ASP A 101 -1.89 -4.36 7.50
C ASP A 101 -3.26 -5.03 7.62
N ARG A 102 -3.60 -5.91 6.67
CA ARG A 102 -4.81 -6.73 6.73
C ARG A 102 -4.78 -7.67 7.94
N TYR A 103 -3.73 -8.46 8.11
CA TYR A 103 -3.61 -9.38 9.24
C TYR A 103 -3.60 -8.65 10.59
N CYS A 104 -3.00 -7.46 10.67
CA CYS A 104 -3.03 -6.63 11.88
C CYS A 104 -4.45 -6.16 12.21
N LYS A 105 -5.24 -5.76 11.21
CA LYS A 105 -6.66 -5.43 11.39
C LYS A 105 -7.47 -6.65 11.80
N ASP A 106 -7.26 -7.79 11.15
CA ASP A 106 -7.97 -9.02 11.45
C ASP A 106 -7.67 -9.49 12.88
N LEU A 107 -6.41 -9.43 13.30
CA LEU A 107 -6.00 -9.71 14.69
C LEU A 107 -6.66 -8.74 15.67
N ALA A 108 -6.71 -7.45 15.35
CA ALA A 108 -7.36 -6.45 16.20
C ALA A 108 -8.86 -6.75 16.40
N VAL A 109 -9.56 -7.22 15.36
CA VAL A 109 -10.96 -7.64 15.43
C VAL A 109 -11.12 -8.95 16.21
N LEU A 110 -10.20 -9.90 16.09
CA LEU A 110 -10.26 -11.20 16.76
C LEU A 110 -9.83 -11.16 18.23
N LYS A 111 -8.90 -10.28 18.60
CA LYS A 111 -8.31 -10.16 19.94
C LYS A 111 -9.32 -10.06 21.10
N PRO A 112 -10.47 -9.37 20.98
CA PRO A 112 -11.48 -9.30 22.03
C PRO A 112 -12.16 -10.63 22.32
N TRP A 113 -12.27 -11.51 21.32
CA TRP A 113 -13.05 -12.75 21.39
C TRP A 113 -12.28 -13.94 21.98
N GLY A 114 -10.99 -13.78 22.22
CA GLY A 114 -10.15 -14.82 22.82
C GLY A 114 -9.70 -15.89 21.84
N ARG A 115 -9.54 -17.12 22.33
CA ARG A 115 -9.05 -18.27 21.55
C ARG A 115 -10.16 -19.31 21.42
N PHE A 116 -10.68 -19.48 20.22
CA PHE A 116 -11.62 -20.55 19.88
C PHE A 116 -11.28 -21.08 18.49
N LYS A 117 -11.63 -22.35 18.22
CA LYS A 117 -11.44 -22.91 16.88
C LYS A 117 -12.73 -22.78 16.08
N ARG A 118 -12.64 -22.33 14.82
CA ARG A 118 -13.82 -22.26 13.94
C ARG A 118 -14.49 -23.63 13.75
N SER A 119 -13.72 -24.71 13.81
CA SER A 119 -14.23 -26.09 13.77
C SER A 119 -15.18 -26.39 14.93
N GLU A 120 -14.94 -25.83 16.11
CA GLU A 120 -15.80 -26.01 17.29
C GLU A 120 -17.12 -25.25 17.10
N LEU A 121 -17.06 -24.01 16.60
CA LEU A 121 -18.27 -23.24 16.25
C LEU A 121 -19.11 -23.95 15.19
N SER A 122 -18.46 -24.51 14.16
CA SER A 122 -19.16 -25.23 13.08
C SER A 122 -19.80 -26.53 13.56
N LEU A 123 -19.23 -27.17 14.59
CA LEU A 123 -19.80 -28.36 15.21
C LEU A 123 -21.02 -27.99 16.05
N LEU A 124 -20.94 -26.90 16.80
CA LEU A 124 -22.08 -26.35 17.54
C LEU A 124 -23.23 -25.95 16.60
N GLU A 125 -22.95 -25.30 15.48
CA GLU A 125 -23.96 -24.96 14.46
C GLU A 125 -24.67 -26.20 13.93
N LYS A 126 -23.95 -27.32 13.71
CA LYS A 126 -24.54 -28.61 13.28
C LYS A 126 -25.44 -29.23 14.33
N GLU A 127 -25.12 -29.06 15.61
CA GLU A 127 -25.95 -29.50 16.75
C GLU A 127 -27.11 -28.54 17.03
N GLY A 128 -27.33 -27.54 16.16
CA GLY A 128 -28.40 -26.56 16.28
C GLY A 128 -28.09 -25.44 17.27
N VAL A 129 -26.83 -25.20 17.62
CA VAL A 129 -26.42 -24.08 18.48
C VAL A 129 -25.77 -23.01 17.60
N LEU A 130 -26.47 -21.88 17.43
CA LEU A 130 -26.03 -20.73 16.65
C LEU A 130 -25.43 -19.69 17.60
N ILE A 131 -24.18 -19.32 17.36
CA ILE A 131 -23.47 -18.28 18.12
C ILE A 131 -23.26 -17.08 17.20
N THR A 132 -23.82 -15.92 17.55
CA THR A 132 -23.59 -14.66 16.84
C THR A 132 -22.80 -13.68 17.70
N PHE A 133 -21.91 -12.94 17.04
CA PHE A 133 -20.96 -12.04 17.68
C PHE A 133 -21.46 -10.60 17.55
N HIS A 134 -21.43 -9.83 18.64
CA HIS A 134 -21.97 -8.47 18.67
C HIS A 134 -21.08 -7.51 19.44
N VAL A 135 -21.03 -6.26 18.97
CA VAL A 135 -20.31 -5.17 19.63
C VAL A 135 -21.25 -3.98 19.79
N LEU A 136 -21.42 -3.54 21.04
CA LEU A 136 -22.16 -2.31 21.36
C LEU A 136 -21.29 -1.37 22.18
N ASN A 137 -21.51 -0.06 22.05
CA ASN A 137 -20.89 0.88 22.98
C ASN A 137 -21.50 0.68 24.40
N PRO A 138 -20.78 1.03 25.48
CA PRO A 138 -21.25 0.75 26.84
C PRO A 138 -22.62 1.34 27.18
N LYS A 139 -22.94 2.54 26.67
CA LYS A 139 -24.24 3.19 26.92
C LYS A 139 -25.39 2.45 26.22
N ALA A 140 -25.16 2.03 24.98
CA ALA A 140 -26.13 1.29 24.18
C ALA A 140 -26.35 -0.11 24.74
N TYR A 141 -25.31 -0.77 25.26
CA TYR A 141 -25.42 -2.06 25.91
C TYR A 141 -26.24 -1.99 27.21
N ILE A 142 -26.06 -0.95 28.04
CA ILE A 142 -26.85 -0.77 29.27
C ILE A 142 -28.32 -0.47 28.94
N ALA A 143 -28.59 0.24 27.85
CA ALA A 143 -29.94 0.54 27.38
C ALA A 143 -30.56 -0.59 26.53
N ALA A 144 -29.81 -1.66 26.25
CA ALA A 144 -30.27 -2.77 25.44
C ALA A 144 -31.27 -3.64 26.21
N ASP A 145 -32.35 -4.04 25.55
CA ASP A 145 -33.27 -5.05 26.06
C ASP A 145 -32.95 -6.38 25.39
N PHE A 146 -32.43 -7.30 26.18
CA PHE A 146 -32.01 -8.62 25.73
C PHE A 146 -33.11 -9.69 25.88
N GLY A 147 -34.26 -9.33 26.48
CA GLY A 147 -35.37 -10.25 26.72
C GLY A 147 -34.94 -11.55 27.41
N ASN A 148 -35.42 -12.68 26.89
CA ASN A 148 -35.09 -14.03 27.39
C ASN A 148 -33.94 -14.70 26.61
N ARG A 149 -33.14 -13.94 25.85
CA ARG A 149 -32.06 -14.52 25.05
C ARG A 149 -30.82 -14.80 25.89
N HIS A 150 -30.09 -15.86 25.54
CA HIS A 150 -28.84 -16.20 26.22
C HIS A 150 -27.70 -15.34 25.66
N ILE A 151 -27.16 -14.48 26.51
CA ILE A 151 -26.08 -13.55 26.16
C ILE A 151 -24.92 -13.72 27.12
N GLU A 152 -23.72 -13.79 26.56
CA GLU A 152 -22.49 -13.89 27.32
C GLU A 152 -21.52 -12.78 26.92
N VAL A 153 -21.08 -12.01 27.91
CA VAL A 153 -20.09 -10.94 27.70
C VAL A 153 -18.70 -11.57 27.68
N ILE A 154 -18.02 -11.44 26.55
CA ILE A 154 -16.66 -11.97 26.38
C ILE A 154 -15.63 -10.95 26.86
N LYS A 155 -15.86 -9.67 26.56
CA LYS A 155 -14.93 -8.60 26.97
C LYS A 155 -15.62 -7.25 27.08
N GLU A 156 -15.29 -6.55 28.16
CA GLU A 156 -15.63 -5.15 28.34
C GLU A 156 -14.43 -4.26 28.07
N GLY A 157 -14.65 -3.22 27.26
CA GLY A 157 -13.63 -2.21 26.97
C GLY A 157 -14.24 -0.82 26.91
N LYS A 158 -13.39 0.20 27.01
CA LYS A 158 -13.80 1.61 26.90
C LYS A 158 -14.45 1.94 25.54
N SER A 159 -14.05 1.22 24.49
CA SER A 159 -14.52 1.42 23.12
C SER A 159 -15.79 0.62 22.78
N GLY A 160 -16.12 -0.42 23.55
CA GLY A 160 -17.21 -1.33 23.23
C GLY A 160 -17.24 -2.54 24.15
N ILE A 161 -18.43 -3.09 24.32
CA ILE A 161 -18.72 -4.35 25.00
C ILE A 161 -18.91 -5.40 23.92
N TYR A 162 -18.09 -6.45 23.98
CA TYR A 162 -18.08 -7.57 23.07
C TYR A 162 -18.83 -8.73 23.73
N PHE A 163 -19.91 -9.16 23.12
CA PHE A 163 -20.75 -10.22 23.64
C PHE A 163 -21.20 -11.16 22.53
N VAL A 164 -21.58 -12.37 22.94
CA VAL A 164 -22.14 -13.38 22.05
C VAL A 164 -23.58 -13.64 22.42
N GLU A 165 -24.40 -13.83 21.39
CA GLU A 165 -25.77 -14.29 21.53
C GLU A 165 -25.82 -15.77 21.14
N ILE A 166 -26.29 -16.62 22.06
CA ILE A 166 -26.39 -18.06 21.86
C ILE A 166 -27.86 -18.40 21.61
N ARG A 167 -28.17 -18.85 20.40
CA ARG A 167 -29.49 -19.30 19.98
C ARG A 167 -29.48 -20.80 19.77
N ARG A 168 -30.56 -21.47 20.15
CA ARG A 168 -30.77 -22.88 19.81
C ARG A 168 -31.79 -22.98 18.69
N ASN A 169 -31.35 -23.42 17.51
CA ASN A 169 -32.21 -23.78 16.41
C ASN A 169 -32.91 -25.09 16.78
N ASN A 170 -34.21 -25.02 17.08
CA ASN A 170 -35.01 -26.23 17.16
C ASN A 170 -35.46 -26.56 15.74
N VAL A 171 -35.29 -27.82 15.31
CA VAL A 171 -35.38 -28.26 13.90
C VAL A 171 -36.71 -27.91 13.20
N GLU A 172 -37.75 -27.53 13.95
CA GLU A 172 -39.09 -27.20 13.44
C GLU A 172 -39.38 -25.68 13.29
N VAL A 173 -38.54 -24.79 13.81
CA VAL A 173 -38.78 -23.33 13.78
C VAL A 173 -37.60 -22.62 13.14
N ALA A 174 -37.85 -21.80 12.12
CA ALA A 174 -36.82 -20.96 11.51
C ALA A 174 -36.11 -20.13 12.59
N ALA A 175 -34.78 -20.20 12.63
CA ALA A 175 -33.97 -19.50 13.61
C ALA A 175 -34.33 -18.00 13.67
N GLU A 176 -34.72 -17.51 14.85
CA GLU A 176 -35.04 -16.10 15.04
C GLU A 176 -33.85 -15.22 14.66
N PRO A 177 -34.03 -14.09 13.96
CA PRO A 177 -32.92 -13.22 13.55
C PRO A 177 -32.16 -12.65 14.76
N PRO A 178 -30.85 -12.31 14.61
CA PRO A 178 -30.06 -11.73 15.70
C PRO A 178 -30.65 -10.38 16.14
N LEU A 179 -30.54 -10.07 17.44
CA LEU A 179 -31.11 -8.83 18.01
C LEU A 179 -30.36 -7.57 17.56
N TYR A 180 -29.05 -7.70 17.35
CA TYR A 180 -28.15 -6.62 17.02
C TYR A 180 -27.34 -6.94 15.77
N PRO A 181 -26.75 -5.91 15.11
CA PRO A 181 -25.84 -6.13 13.99
C PRO A 181 -24.74 -7.12 14.37
N GLU A 182 -24.52 -8.09 13.49
CA GLU A 182 -23.51 -9.13 13.68
C GLU A 182 -22.14 -8.60 13.26
N GLU A 183 -21.17 -8.75 14.16
CA GLU A 183 -19.77 -8.51 13.86
C GLU A 183 -19.23 -9.72 13.09
N ARG A 184 -18.99 -9.54 11.79
CA ARG A 184 -18.40 -10.61 10.97
C ARG A 184 -16.93 -10.76 11.27
N LEU A 185 -16.58 -11.87 11.89
CA LEU A 185 -15.19 -12.22 12.15
C LEU A 185 -14.47 -12.51 10.81
N PRO A 186 -13.25 -11.98 10.63
CA PRO A 186 -12.45 -12.26 9.44
C PRO A 186 -12.17 -13.77 9.32
N VAL A 187 -12.17 -14.25 8.07
CA VAL A 187 -11.96 -15.65 7.68
C VAL A 187 -10.49 -15.93 7.43
#